data_AF-X1V407-F1
#
_entry.id   AF-X1V407-F1
#
_cell.length_a   1.000
_cell.length_b   1.000
_cell.length_c   1.000
_cell.angle_alpha   90.00
_cell.angle_beta   90.00
_cell.angle_gamma   90.00
#
_symmetry.space_group_name_H-M   'P 1'
#
loop_
_entity.id
_entity.type
_entity.pdbx_description
1 polymer ?
#
loop_
_entity_poly.entity_id
_entity_poly.type
_entity_poly.pdbx_seq_one_letter_code
_entity_poly.pdbx_strand_id
1 'polypeptide(L)'
;APEAANNATVGGGLIPTLTLGIPGTPVSAVIYGALLLQGLRPGAELFKVYGEIVYSFIWALLISTIMMLFVGWFFGIQTYRVISRVPTRYLGPLILFLSIVGSYSIRNSSLDVTVMFLFGLLGYFFKKLDFSPSAIVLGLILGPIAEQGLVQASLMSRAMGFYKVFFGRPISIIIILLTISSFSWPFVSAFLKERRRQKNHAIQ
;
A
#
# COMPACT_ATOMS: atom_id res chain seq x y z
N ALA A 1 -22.16 -1.85 12.46
CA ALA A 1 -20.96 -1.34 13.14
C ALA A 1 -19.66 -1.61 12.37
N PRO A 2 -19.26 -2.87 12.05
CA PRO A 2 -17.96 -3.15 11.42
C PRO A 2 -17.82 -2.56 10.00
N GLU A 3 -18.87 -2.62 9.18
CA GLU A 3 -18.82 -2.06 7.81
C GLU A 3 -18.69 -0.53 7.78
N ALA A 4 -19.32 0.17 8.73
CA ALA A 4 -19.19 1.62 8.85
C ALA A 4 -17.76 2.03 9.27
N ALA A 5 -17.16 1.26 10.19
CA ALA A 5 -15.77 1.45 10.59
C ALA A 5 -14.81 1.19 9.43
N ASN A 6 -15.03 0.12 8.66
CA ASN A 6 -14.26 -0.17 7.45
C ASN A 6 -14.35 1.00 6.45
N ASN A 7 -15.57 1.47 6.14
CA ASN A 7 -15.78 2.55 5.18
C ASN A 7 -15.14 3.88 5.61
N ALA A 8 -15.17 4.20 6.92
CA ALA A 8 -14.56 5.42 7.44
C ALA A 8 -13.04 5.49 7.23
N THR A 9 -12.36 4.33 7.16
CA THR A 9 -10.90 4.29 6.97
C THR A 9 -10.47 4.43 5.50
N VAL A 10 -11.35 4.15 4.54
CA VAL A 10 -10.99 4.08 3.11
C VAL A 10 -10.54 5.45 2.59
N GLY A 11 -11.34 6.50 2.81
CA GLY A 11 -11.00 7.86 2.35
C GLY A 11 -9.71 8.39 2.96
N GLY A 12 -9.55 8.24 4.28
CA GLY A 12 -8.34 8.66 5.00
C GLY A 12 -7.09 7.86 4.60
N GLY A 13 -7.24 6.57 4.32
CA GLY A 13 -6.14 5.69 3.91
C GLY A 13 -5.53 6.03 2.54
N LEU A 14 -6.27 6.74 1.68
CA LEU A 14 -5.77 7.17 0.37
C LEU A 14 -4.93 8.45 0.43
N ILE A 15 -5.08 9.28 1.47
CA ILE A 15 -4.34 10.54 1.61
C ILE A 15 -2.81 10.33 1.52
N PRO A 16 -2.17 9.48 2.36
CA PRO A 16 -0.73 9.25 2.28
C PRO A 16 -0.32 8.57 0.97
N THR A 17 -1.22 7.75 0.39
CA THR A 17 -0.98 7.06 -0.89
C THR A 17 -0.89 8.06 -2.04
N LEU A 18 -1.80 9.03 -2.12
CA LEU A 18 -1.83 10.00 -3.20
C LEU A 18 -0.80 11.12 -3.02
N THR A 19 -0.57 11.55 -1.78
CA THR A 19 0.29 12.72 -1.48
C THR A 19 1.76 12.36 -1.30
N LEU A 20 2.06 11.20 -0.70
CA LEU A 20 3.43 10.76 -0.43
C LEU A 20 3.86 9.56 -1.29
N GLY A 21 2.91 8.91 -1.97
CA GLY A 21 3.18 7.69 -2.71
C GLY A 21 3.44 6.48 -1.82
N ILE A 22 2.99 6.51 -0.55
CA ILE A 22 3.22 5.44 0.42
C ILE A 22 1.87 4.77 0.74
N PRO A 23 1.57 3.60 0.15
CA PRO A 23 0.34 2.88 0.44
C PRO A 23 0.37 2.26 1.84
N GLY A 24 -0.71 2.50 2.61
CA GLY A 24 -0.86 2.00 3.98
C GLY A 24 -1.68 0.70 4.10
N THR A 25 -2.35 0.28 3.03
CA THR A 25 -3.24 -0.88 3.00
C THR A 25 -3.07 -1.67 1.70
N PRO A 26 -3.47 -2.95 1.63
CA PRO A 26 -3.35 -3.72 0.39
C PRO A 26 -4.17 -3.08 -0.75
N VAL A 27 -5.35 -2.53 -0.42
CA VAL A 27 -6.24 -1.88 -1.41
C VAL A 27 -5.61 -0.61 -1.98
N SER A 28 -5.02 0.25 -1.12
CA SER A 28 -4.32 1.46 -1.58
C SER A 28 -3.09 1.14 -2.42
N ALA A 29 -2.39 0.03 -2.14
CA ALA A 29 -1.26 -0.41 -2.93
C ALA A 29 -1.66 -0.86 -4.34
N VAL A 30 -2.81 -1.54 -4.49
CA VAL A 30 -3.37 -1.89 -5.81
C VAL A 30 -3.73 -0.63 -6.60
N ILE A 31 -4.37 0.35 -5.96
CA ILE A 31 -4.69 1.64 -6.59
C ILE A 31 -3.41 2.37 -7.01
N TYR A 32 -2.39 2.41 -6.15
CA TYR A 32 -1.08 2.99 -6.48
C TYR A 32 -0.45 2.31 -7.70
N GLY A 33 -0.47 0.97 -7.76
CA GLY A 33 -0.01 0.21 -8.92
C GLY A 33 -0.78 0.56 -10.20
N ALA A 34 -2.11 0.67 -10.12
CA ALA A 34 -2.94 1.07 -11.26
C ALA A 34 -2.63 2.48 -11.76
N LEU A 35 -2.40 3.44 -10.86
CA LEU A 35 -1.98 4.81 -11.21
C LEU A 35 -0.63 4.80 -11.93
N LEU A 36 0.35 4.06 -11.42
CA LEU A 36 1.65 3.92 -12.08
C LEU A 36 1.54 3.30 -13.47
N LEU A 37 0.67 2.30 -13.66
CA LEU A 37 0.41 1.70 -14.98
C LEU A 37 -0.16 2.72 -15.97
N GLN A 38 -0.91 3.71 -15.50
CA GLN A 38 -1.43 4.82 -16.30
C GLN A 38 -0.42 5.97 -16.46
N GLY A 39 0.80 5.84 -15.91
CA GLY A 39 1.82 6.90 -15.92
C GLY A 39 1.58 8.01 -14.89
N LEU A 40 0.57 7.87 -14.04
CA LEU A 40 0.26 8.81 -12.96
C LEU A 40 1.13 8.49 -11.75
N ARG A 41 2.07 9.38 -11.42
CA ARG A 41 3.02 9.20 -10.31
C ARG A 41 2.52 9.91 -9.04
N PRO A 42 2.04 9.18 -8.02
CA PRO A 42 1.55 9.80 -6.80
C PRO A 42 2.67 10.52 -6.04
N GLY A 43 2.33 11.64 -5.42
CA GLY A 43 3.30 12.60 -4.91
C GLY A 43 2.95 14.04 -5.29
N ALA A 44 3.84 14.98 -5.01
CA ALA A 44 3.66 16.38 -5.36
C ALA A 44 3.49 16.62 -6.88
N GLU A 45 4.09 15.77 -7.71
CA GLU A 45 3.98 15.83 -9.17
C GLU A 45 2.54 15.57 -9.63
N LEU A 46 1.85 14.60 -9.01
CA LEU A 46 0.47 14.25 -9.35
C LEU A 46 -0.48 15.46 -9.26
N PHE A 47 -0.34 16.26 -8.20
CA PHE A 47 -1.19 17.44 -7.97
C PHE A 47 -0.80 18.64 -8.85
N LYS A 48 0.47 18.75 -9.24
CA LYS A 48 0.97 19.86 -10.07
C LYS A 48 0.71 19.64 -11.55
N VAL A 49 0.93 18.42 -12.04
CA VAL A 49 0.85 18.08 -13.47
C VAL A 49 -0.53 17.53 -13.82
N TYR A 50 -1.10 16.69 -12.95
CA TYR A 50 -2.37 16.00 -13.18
C TYR A 50 -3.49 16.49 -12.25
N GLY A 51 -3.42 17.76 -11.82
CA GLY A 51 -4.32 18.34 -10.82
C GLY A 51 -5.80 18.14 -11.16
N GLU A 52 -6.20 18.34 -12.41
CA GLU A 52 -7.60 18.14 -12.85
C GLU A 52 -8.08 16.69 -12.61
N ILE A 53 -7.25 15.69 -12.94
CA ILE A 53 -7.57 14.27 -12.72
C ILE A 53 -7.65 13.98 -11.22
N VAL A 54 -6.70 14.49 -10.44
CA VAL A 54 -6.64 14.23 -8.99
C VAL A 54 -7.79 14.87 -8.25
N TYR A 55 -8.11 16.13 -8.52
CA TYR A 55 -9.22 16.81 -7.88
C TYR A 55 -10.56 16.21 -8.33
N SER A 56 -10.70 15.82 -9.60
CA SER A 56 -11.86 15.06 -10.07
C SER A 56 -12.01 13.73 -9.33
N PHE A 57 -10.90 13.02 -9.11
CA PHE A 57 -10.89 11.77 -8.34
C PHE A 57 -11.28 12.00 -6.87
N ILE A 58 -10.76 13.05 -6.23
CA ILE A 58 -11.11 13.42 -4.84
C ILE A 58 -12.61 13.77 -4.74
N TRP A 59 -13.12 14.57 -5.68
CA TRP A 59 -14.55 14.88 -5.76
C TRP A 59 -15.39 13.63 -5.99
N ALA A 60 -14.95 12.72 -6.86
CA ALA A 60 -15.62 11.45 -7.09
C ALA A 60 -15.67 10.57 -5.82
N LEU A 61 -14.60 10.53 -5.02
CA LEU A 61 -14.60 9.82 -3.74
C LEU A 61 -15.58 10.43 -2.73
N LEU A 62 -15.63 11.77 -2.66
CA LEU A 62 -16.55 12.49 -1.79
C LEU A 62 -18.01 12.25 -2.19
N ILE A 63 -18.31 12.42 -3.48
CA ILE A 63 -19.65 12.16 -4.04
C ILE A 63 -20.02 10.69 -3.88
N SER A 64 -19.09 9.76 -4.12
CA SER A 64 -19.31 8.32 -3.94
C SER A 64 -19.70 7.99 -2.49
N THR A 65 -19.02 8.59 -1.51
CA THR A 65 -19.34 8.40 -0.08
C THR A 65 -20.74 8.93 0.25
N ILE A 66 -21.11 10.10 -0.28
CA ILE A 66 -22.45 10.66 -0.13
C ILE A 66 -23.50 9.79 -0.81
N MET A 67 -23.26 9.32 -2.04
CA MET A 67 -24.16 8.43 -2.77
C MET A 67 -24.33 7.08 -2.04
N MET A 68 -23.26 6.56 -1.45
CA MET A 68 -23.31 5.33 -0.65
C MET A 68 -24.23 5.47 0.56
N LEU A 69 -24.32 6.65 1.18
CA LEU A 69 -25.30 6.92 2.24
C LEU A 69 -26.73 6.76 1.73
N PHE A 70 -27.07 7.35 0.59
CA PHE A 70 -28.41 7.24 0.00
C PHE A 70 -28.72 5.81 -0.41
N VAL A 71 -27.83 5.15 -1.15
CA VAL A 71 -28.01 3.75 -1.58
C VAL A 71 -28.15 2.83 -0.37
N GLY A 72 -27.32 3.02 0.65
CA GLY A 72 -27.38 2.26 1.90
C GLY A 72 -28.70 2.46 2.65
N TRP A 73 -29.24 3.69 2.67
CA TRP A 73 -30.54 3.95 3.29
C TRP A 73 -31.68 3.28 2.52
N PHE A 74 -31.78 3.50 1.20
CA PHE A 74 -32.92 3.01 0.41
C PHE A 74 -32.89 1.49 0.15
N PHE A 75 -31.71 0.92 -0.10
CA PHE A 75 -31.56 -0.46 -0.57
C PHE A 75 -30.77 -1.36 0.39
N GLY A 76 -30.18 -0.81 1.46
CA GLY A 76 -29.26 -1.55 2.32
C GLY A 76 -29.89 -2.75 3.01
N ILE A 77 -31.12 -2.61 3.54
CA ILE A 77 -31.80 -3.69 4.29
C ILE A 77 -32.15 -4.86 3.37
N GLN A 78 -32.69 -4.57 2.18
CA GLN A 78 -33.12 -5.54 1.19
C GLN A 78 -31.91 -6.30 0.63
N THR A 79 -30.86 -5.56 0.27
CA THR A 79 -29.62 -6.11 -0.28
C THR A 79 -28.88 -6.96 0.76
N TYR A 80 -28.80 -6.49 2.00
CA TYR A 80 -28.17 -7.23 3.10
C TYR A 80 -28.85 -8.59 3.36
N ARG A 81 -30.19 -8.64 3.32
CA ARG A 81 -30.95 -9.89 3.52
C ARG A 81 -30.64 -10.94 2.45
N VAL A 82 -30.41 -10.52 1.21
CA VAL A 82 -30.07 -11.43 0.11
C VAL A 82 -28.62 -11.89 0.21
N ILE A 83 -27.70 -10.94 0.37
CA ILE A 83 -26.25 -11.21 0.40
C ILE A 83 -25.88 -12.09 1.59
N SER A 84 -26.46 -11.85 2.78
CA SER A 84 -26.17 -12.62 3.98
C SER A 84 -26.53 -14.11 3.86
N ARG A 85 -27.41 -14.49 2.92
CA ARG A 85 -27.80 -15.88 2.66
C ARG A 85 -26.89 -16.60 1.67
N VAL A 86 -25.97 -15.89 1.01
CA VAL A 86 -25.04 -16.49 0.04
C VAL A 86 -23.99 -17.28 0.81
N PRO A 87 -23.91 -18.61 0.66
CA PRO A 87 -22.92 -19.39 1.39
C PRO A 87 -21.52 -19.10 0.86
N THR A 88 -20.57 -18.99 1.78
CA THR A 88 -19.15 -18.66 1.50
C THR A 88 -18.47 -19.62 0.55
N ARG A 89 -19.00 -20.85 0.39
CA ARG A 89 -18.54 -21.84 -0.58
C ARG A 89 -18.60 -21.34 -2.03
N TYR A 90 -19.54 -20.46 -2.38
CA TYR A 90 -19.64 -19.89 -3.74
C TYR A 90 -18.75 -18.67 -3.94
N LEU A 91 -18.39 -17.97 -2.87
CA LEU A 91 -17.57 -16.75 -2.95
C LEU A 91 -16.17 -17.05 -3.49
N GLY A 92 -15.53 -18.12 -3.02
CA GLY A 92 -14.18 -18.50 -3.45
C GLY A 92 -14.09 -18.72 -4.98
N PRO A 93 -14.91 -19.61 -5.56
CA PRO A 93 -14.96 -19.83 -7.00
C PRO A 93 -15.31 -18.58 -7.80
N LEU A 94 -16.23 -17.74 -7.31
CA LEU A 94 -16.62 -16.49 -7.98
C LEU A 94 -15.44 -15.51 -8.04
N ILE A 95 -14.72 -15.32 -6.92
CA ILE A 95 -13.55 -14.45 -6.85
C ILE A 95 -12.44 -14.97 -7.75
N LEU A 96 -12.19 -16.29 -7.76
CA LEU A 96 -11.22 -16.90 -8.67
C LEU A 96 -11.61 -16.69 -10.13
N PHE A 97 -12.88 -16.89 -10.49
CA PHE A 97 -13.37 -16.65 -11.84
C PHE A 97 -13.18 -15.19 -12.27
N LEU A 98 -13.60 -14.23 -11.44
CA LEU A 98 -13.37 -12.80 -11.70
C LEU A 98 -11.87 -12.45 -11.81
N SER A 99 -11.02 -13.08 -11.00
CA SER A 99 -9.57 -12.86 -11.05
C SER A 99 -8.95 -13.37 -12.35
N ILE A 100 -9.39 -14.53 -12.84
CA ILE A 100 -8.96 -15.09 -14.13
C ILE A 100 -9.38 -14.16 -15.27
N VAL A 101 -10.65 -13.75 -15.29
CA VAL A 101 -11.17 -12.83 -16.31
C VAL A 101 -10.45 -11.48 -16.26
N GLY A 102 -10.23 -10.93 -15.06
CA GLY A 102 -9.54 -9.66 -14.88
C GLY A 102 -8.06 -9.72 -15.27
N SER A 103 -7.37 -10.82 -14.97
CA SER A 103 -5.98 -11.02 -15.39
C SER A 103 -5.86 -11.16 -16.91
N TYR A 104 -6.84 -11.82 -17.55
CA TYR A 104 -6.82 -12.05 -18.98
C TYR A 104 -7.23 -10.79 -19.78
N SER A 105 -8.10 -9.94 -19.24
CA SER A 105 -8.71 -8.83 -20.00
C SER A 105 -7.73 -7.74 -20.43
N ILE A 106 -6.60 -7.56 -19.73
CA ILE A 106 -5.66 -6.47 -20.02
C ILE A 106 -4.86 -6.75 -21.31
N ARG A 107 -4.33 -7.97 -21.46
CA ARG A 107 -3.45 -8.34 -22.60
C ARG A 107 -3.92 -9.53 -23.42
N ASN A 108 -5.08 -10.10 -23.10
CA ASN A 108 -5.63 -11.30 -23.77
C ASN A 108 -4.61 -12.47 -23.78
N SER A 109 -3.86 -12.63 -22.69
CA SER A 109 -2.72 -13.53 -22.58
C SER A 109 -2.94 -14.62 -21.53
N SER A 110 -2.76 -15.88 -21.92
CA SER A 110 -2.81 -17.03 -21.00
C SER A 110 -1.62 -17.07 -20.02
N LEU A 111 -0.52 -16.42 -20.36
CA LEU A 111 0.62 -16.26 -19.44
C LEU A 111 0.22 -15.42 -18.22
N ASP A 112 -0.60 -14.39 -18.39
CA ASP A 112 -1.04 -13.53 -17.28
C ASP A 112 -1.87 -14.33 -16.28
N VAL A 113 -2.73 -15.22 -16.77
CA VAL A 113 -3.51 -16.14 -15.94
C VAL A 113 -2.60 -17.13 -15.20
N THR A 114 -1.56 -17.63 -15.85
CA THR A 114 -0.59 -18.54 -15.21
C THR A 114 0.19 -17.83 -14.10
N VAL A 115 0.65 -16.61 -14.36
CA VAL A 115 1.31 -15.74 -13.37
C VAL A 115 0.35 -15.44 -12.20
N MET A 116 -0.92 -15.14 -12.49
CA MET A 116 -1.96 -14.91 -11.48
C MET A 116 -2.11 -16.12 -10.55
N PHE A 117 -2.17 -17.35 -11.08
CA PHE A 117 -2.22 -18.57 -10.26
C PHE A 117 -0.95 -18.79 -9.44
N LEU A 118 0.22 -18.59 -10.05
CA LEU A 118 1.52 -18.77 -9.38
C LEU A 118 1.65 -17.80 -8.19
N PHE A 119 1.42 -16.50 -8.41
CA PHE A 119 1.49 -15.49 -7.36
C PHE A 119 0.33 -15.60 -6.36
N GLY A 120 -0.84 -16.07 -6.77
CA GLY A 120 -1.93 -16.39 -5.85
C GLY A 120 -1.56 -17.51 -4.87
N LEU A 121 -0.89 -18.56 -5.36
CA LEU A 121 -0.39 -19.66 -4.54
C LEU A 121 0.76 -19.20 -3.63
N LEU A 122 1.71 -18.42 -4.15
CA LEU A 122 2.78 -17.82 -3.34
C LEU A 122 2.20 -16.92 -2.23
N GLY A 123 1.20 -16.11 -2.55
CA GLY A 123 0.49 -15.27 -1.59
C GLY A 123 -0.19 -16.09 -0.49
N TYR A 124 -0.73 -17.27 -0.81
CA TYR A 124 -1.27 -18.20 0.19
C TYR A 124 -0.18 -18.70 1.17
N PHE A 125 1.01 -19.05 0.67
CA PHE A 125 2.13 -19.44 1.52
C PHE A 125 2.62 -18.27 2.39
N PHE A 126 2.74 -17.07 1.82
CA PHE A 126 3.13 -15.88 2.60
C PHE A 126 2.14 -15.54 3.70
N LYS A 127 0.83 -15.69 3.43
CA LYS A 127 -0.21 -15.55 4.45
C LYS A 127 -0.03 -16.56 5.58
N LYS A 128 0.37 -17.80 5.26
CA LYS A 128 0.62 -18.87 6.25
C LYS A 128 1.88 -18.62 7.09
N LEU A 129 2.80 -17.80 6.60
CA LEU A 129 4.02 -17.37 7.28
C LEU A 129 3.84 -16.02 8.01
N ASP A 130 2.59 -15.55 8.17
CA ASP A 130 2.24 -14.28 8.83
C ASP A 130 2.87 -13.03 8.19
N PHE A 131 3.25 -13.10 6.91
CA PHE A 131 3.65 -11.90 6.18
C PHE A 131 2.42 -11.02 5.91
N SER A 132 2.56 -9.72 6.19
CA SER A 132 1.55 -8.73 5.85
C SER A 132 1.45 -8.57 4.32
N PRO A 133 0.26 -8.78 3.71
CA PRO A 133 0.07 -8.55 2.29
C PRO A 133 0.44 -7.13 1.85
N SER A 134 0.16 -6.13 2.70
CA SER A 134 0.52 -4.73 2.43
C SER A 134 2.03 -4.55 2.26
N ALA A 135 2.84 -5.21 3.10
CA ALA A 135 4.29 -5.07 3.07
C ALA A 135 4.89 -5.70 1.80
N ILE A 136 4.34 -6.83 1.36
CA ILE A 136 4.77 -7.50 0.12
C ILE A 136 4.49 -6.61 -1.08
N VAL A 137 3.26 -6.08 -1.20
CA VAL A 137 2.90 -5.22 -2.33
C VAL A 137 3.69 -3.92 -2.31
N LEU A 138 3.91 -3.32 -1.13
CA LEU A 138 4.76 -2.14 -0.97
C LEU A 138 6.20 -2.42 -1.43
N GLY A 139 6.77 -3.57 -1.05
CA GLY A 139 8.09 -3.99 -1.51
C GLY A 139 8.17 -4.21 -3.03
N LEU A 140 7.13 -4.82 -3.63
CA LEU A 140 7.05 -5.02 -5.08
C LEU A 140 7.02 -3.70 -5.85
N ILE A 141 6.28 -2.71 -5.32
CA ILE A 141 6.14 -1.38 -5.90
C ILE A 141 7.40 -0.54 -5.70
N LEU A 142 7.94 -0.51 -4.47
CA LEU A 142 9.09 0.32 -4.12
C LEU A 142 10.41 -0.28 -4.60
N GLY A 143 10.50 -1.60 -4.79
CA GLY A 143 11.72 -2.29 -5.22
C GLY A 143 12.34 -1.68 -6.47
N PRO A 144 11.61 -1.57 -7.60
CA PRO A 144 12.11 -0.92 -8.81
C PRO A 144 12.52 0.54 -8.60
N ILE A 145 11.78 1.29 -7.77
CA ILE A 145 12.09 2.70 -7.47
C ILE A 145 13.40 2.80 -6.67
N ALA A 146 13.56 1.93 -5.67
CA ALA A 146 14.76 1.86 -4.84
C ALA A 146 15.98 1.41 -5.66
N GLU A 147 15.82 0.43 -6.53
CA GLU A 147 16.87 -0.03 -7.44
C GLU A 147 17.33 1.07 -8.39
N GLN A 148 16.39 1.79 -9.02
CA GLN A 148 16.72 2.94 -9.86
C GLN A 148 17.46 4.03 -9.08
N GLY A 149 17.00 4.34 -7.86
CA GLY A 149 17.67 5.30 -6.98
C GLY A 149 19.09 4.87 -6.61
N LEU A 150 19.30 3.59 -6.29
CA LEU A 150 20.61 3.02 -5.97
C LEU A 150 21.54 3.07 -7.17
N VAL A 151 21.07 2.67 -8.35
CA VAL A 151 21.85 2.73 -9.60
C VAL A 151 22.24 4.18 -9.88
N GLN A 152 21.30 5.12 -9.81
CA GLN A 152 21.58 6.54 -10.04
C GLN A 152 22.61 7.09 -9.04
N ALA A 153 22.46 6.80 -7.74
CA ALA A 153 23.40 7.21 -6.72
C ALA A 153 24.79 6.60 -6.94
N SER A 154 24.87 5.33 -7.34
CA SER A 154 26.14 4.65 -7.64
C SER A 154 26.87 5.26 -8.83
N LEU A 155 26.15 5.63 -9.89
CA LEU A 155 26.70 6.29 -11.07
C LEU A 155 27.19 7.71 -10.73
N MET A 156 26.42 8.48 -9.96
CA MET A 156 26.85 9.79 -9.48
C MET A 156 28.08 9.70 -8.57
N SER A 157 28.15 8.66 -7.73
CA SER A 157 29.28 8.41 -6.84
C SER A 157 30.57 8.14 -7.61
N ARG A 158 30.50 7.45 -8.76
CA ARG A 158 31.65 7.25 -9.66
C ARG A 158 32.14 8.57 -10.28
N ALA A 159 31.25 9.52 -10.55
CA ALA A 159 31.60 10.79 -11.20
C ALA A 159 32.13 11.86 -10.22
N MET A 160 31.55 11.97 -9.02
CA MET A 160 31.80 13.06 -8.07
C MET A 160 32.38 12.60 -6.71
N GLY A 161 32.46 11.29 -6.48
CA GLY A 161 32.89 10.67 -5.22
C GLY A 161 31.74 10.46 -4.22
N PHE A 162 31.80 9.33 -3.50
CA PHE A 162 30.78 8.89 -2.54
C PHE A 162 30.42 9.97 -1.51
N TYR A 163 31.42 10.62 -0.91
CA TYR A 163 31.20 11.63 0.12
C TYR A 163 30.37 12.83 -0.37
N LYS A 164 30.61 13.32 -1.59
CA LYS A 164 29.86 14.46 -2.15
C LYS A 164 28.41 14.09 -2.46
N VAL A 165 28.15 12.87 -2.92
CA VAL A 165 26.79 12.44 -3.28
C VAL A 165 25.91 12.25 -2.05
N PHE A 166 26.43 11.60 -1.00
CA PHE A 166 25.63 11.27 0.19
C PHE A 166 25.65 12.37 1.26
N PHE A 167 26.76 13.08 1.44
CA PHE A 167 26.94 14.08 2.51
C PHE A 167 27.04 15.53 1.99
N GLY A 168 26.96 15.76 0.67
CA GLY A 168 27.07 17.10 0.10
C GLY A 168 25.82 17.97 0.24
N ARG A 169 24.66 17.40 0.61
CA ARG A 169 23.39 18.14 0.72
C ARG A 169 22.81 17.98 2.14
N PRO A 170 22.40 19.08 2.82
CA PRO A 170 21.89 19.01 4.18
C PRO A 170 20.63 18.13 4.30
N ILE A 171 19.78 18.11 3.27
CA ILE A 171 18.59 17.25 3.20
C ILE A 171 18.96 15.76 3.22
N SER A 172 20.03 15.37 2.51
CA SER A 172 20.51 13.99 2.47
C SER A 172 20.98 13.53 3.85
N ILE A 173 21.74 14.37 4.54
CA ILE A 173 22.22 14.11 5.91
C ILE A 173 21.04 13.91 6.87
N ILE A 174 20.03 14.78 6.79
CA ILE A 174 18.83 14.67 7.63
C ILE A 174 18.10 13.34 7.37
N ILE A 175 17.91 12.96 6.10
CA ILE A 175 17.25 11.69 5.74
C ILE A 175 18.06 10.48 6.22
N ILE A 176 19.38 10.50 6.09
CA ILE A 176 20.25 9.43 6.58
C ILE A 176 20.12 9.30 8.10
N LEU A 177 20.17 10.41 8.84
CA LEU A 177 20.00 10.42 10.30
C LEU A 177 18.63 9.89 10.73
N LEU A 178 17.55 10.33 10.06
CA LEU A 178 16.20 9.83 10.32
C LEU A 178 16.08 8.34 10.02
N THR A 179 16.69 7.86 8.94
CA THR A 179 16.68 6.44 8.56
C THR A 179 17.39 5.59 9.61
N ILE A 180 18.60 5.97 10.02
CA ILE A 180 19.37 5.28 11.06
C ILE A 180 18.61 5.30 12.39
N SER A 181 18.02 6.45 12.75
CA SER A 181 17.25 6.61 13.98
C SER A 181 16.01 5.72 13.98
N SER A 182 15.24 5.73 12.88
CA SER A 182 14.03 4.93 12.73
C SER A 182 14.32 3.42 12.75
N PHE A 183 15.38 2.99 12.07
CA PHE A 183 15.82 1.59 12.06
C PHE A 183 16.33 1.14 13.44
N SER A 184 17.07 2.00 14.15
CA SER A 184 17.66 1.66 15.45
C SER A 184 16.66 1.75 16.61
N TRP A 185 15.59 2.54 16.48
CA TRP A 185 14.57 2.75 17.50
C TRP A 185 13.91 1.46 18.03
N PRO A 186 13.46 0.49 17.21
CA PRO A 186 12.90 -0.76 17.71
C PRO A 186 13.91 -1.55 18.56
N PHE A 187 15.18 -1.60 18.16
CA PHE A 187 16.22 -2.30 18.93
C PHE A 187 16.53 -1.60 20.26
N VAL A 188 16.67 -0.27 20.25
CA VAL A 188 16.94 0.53 21.45
C VAL A 188 15.76 0.51 22.41
N SER A 189 14.53 0.62 21.91
CA SER A 189 13.32 0.57 22.73
C SER A 189 13.11 -0.80 23.37
N ALA A 190 13.40 -1.90 22.66
CA ALA A 190 13.39 -3.25 23.23
C ALA A 190 14.40 -3.38 24.38
N PHE A 191 15.65 -2.91 24.17
CA PHE A 191 16.71 -2.97 25.19
C PHE A 191 16.40 -2.10 26.44
N LEU A 192 15.84 -0.90 26.24
CA LEU A 192 15.44 0.00 27.33
C LEU A 192 14.24 -0.55 28.13
N LYS A 193 13.30 -1.21 27.47
CA LYS A 193 12.12 -1.81 28.13
C LYS A 193 12.52 -3.01 29.01
N GLU A 194 13.49 -3.80 28.55
CA GLU A 194 14.08 -4.91 29.32
C GLU A 194 14.80 -4.40 30.59
N ARG A 195 15.60 -3.33 30.46
CA ARG A 195 16.27 -2.70 31.61
C ARG A 195 15.29 -2.10 32.63
N ARG A 196 14.19 -1.49 32.18
CA ARG A 196 13.15 -0.96 33.08
C ARG A 196 12.41 -2.06 33.83
N ARG A 197 12.16 -3.20 33.20
CA ARG A 197 11.50 -4.36 33.82
C ARG A 197 12.38 -5.03 34.88
N GLN A 198 13.69 -5.14 34.64
CA GLN A 198 14.64 -5.66 35.64
C GLN A 198 14.79 -4.73 36.86
N LYS A 199 14.79 -3.41 36.65
CA LYS A 199 14.88 -2.44 37.75
C LYS A 199 13.66 -2.45 38.67
N ASN A 200 12.46 -2.70 38.14
CA ASN A 200 11.24 -2.80 38.96
C ASN A 200 11.16 -4.10 39.77
N HIS A 201 11.74 -5.21 39.30
CA HIS A 201 11.82 -6.46 40.06
C HIS A 201 12.86 -6.43 41.20
N ALA A 202 13.87 -5.55 41.11
CA ALA A 202 14.88 -5.39 42.17
C ALA A 202 14.43 -4.47 43.33
N ILE A 203 13.25 -3.85 43.23
CA ILE A 203 12.68 -2.93 44.24
C ILE A 203 11.52 -3.59 45.01
N GLN A 204 11.08 -4.78 44.60
CA GLN A 204 10.16 -5.65 45.35
C GLN A 204 10.94 -6.68 46.15
#